data_AF-A0A2T7G5K8-F1
#
_entry.id   AF-A0A2T7G5K8-F1
#
_cell.length_a   1.000
_cell.length_b   1.000
_cell.length_c   1.000
_cell.angle_alpha   90.00
_cell.angle_beta   90.00
_cell.angle_gamma   90.00
#
_symmetry.space_group_name_H-M   'P 1'
#
loop_
_entity.id
_entity.type
_entity.pdbx_description
1 polymer ?
#
loop_
_entity_poly.entity_id
_entity_poly.type
_entity_poly.pdbx_seq_one_letter_code
_entity_poly.pdbx_strand_id
1 'polypeptide(L)'
;MNAIRQAQNAYGQTNQPIRTMRGTEYETVARITHRLKSAAAKEPFDIVELATAIHENRNLWALFATEVADNDNPLPKELRAGIFSLAEFTNSHSSKVLRSEASADALIEINTAIMRGLRDGGAAA
;
A
#
# COMPACT_ATOMS: atom_id res chain seq x y z
N MET A 1 -20.13 3.86 36.72
CA MET A 1 -20.39 3.28 35.38
C MET A 1 -19.28 3.74 34.46
N ASN A 2 -18.47 2.82 33.92
CA ASN A 2 -17.18 3.13 33.28
C ASN A 2 -17.34 3.49 31.80
N ALA A 3 -17.21 4.78 31.48
CA ALA A 3 -17.13 5.33 30.12
C ALA A 3 -16.05 4.65 29.25
N ILE A 4 -15.03 4.06 29.88
CA ILE A 4 -13.95 3.31 29.21
C ILE A 4 -14.48 2.06 28.48
N ARG A 5 -15.52 1.39 29.01
CA ARG A 5 -16.12 0.22 28.32
C ARG A 5 -17.02 0.62 27.15
N GLN A 6 -17.61 1.83 27.18
CA GLN A 6 -18.36 2.35 26.04
C GLN A 6 -17.43 2.79 24.91
N ALA A 7 -16.25 3.35 25.22
CA ALA A 7 -15.23 3.66 24.22
C ALA A 7 -14.71 2.39 23.53
N GLN A 8 -14.43 1.31 24.27
CA GLN A 8 -13.99 0.03 23.70
C GLN A 8 -15.06 -0.61 22.80
N ASN A 9 -16.34 -0.47 23.13
CA ASN A 9 -17.43 -0.98 22.30
C ASN A 9 -17.70 -0.11 21.05
N ALA A 10 -17.41 1.19 21.09
CA ALA A 10 -17.52 2.07 19.93
C ALA A 10 -16.46 1.78 18.84
N TYR A 11 -15.24 1.38 19.24
CA TYR A 11 -14.21 0.90 18.29
C TYR A 11 -14.53 -0.49 17.70
N GLY A 12 -15.43 -1.26 18.33
CA GLY A 12 -15.84 -2.59 17.86
C GLY A 12 -17.01 -2.59 16.87
N GLN A 13 -17.87 -1.57 16.89
CA GLN A 13 -19.17 -1.61 16.18
C GLN A 13 -19.16 -1.02 14.76
N THR A 14 -18.14 -0.25 14.35
CA THR A 14 -18.03 0.31 12.98
C THR A 14 -17.23 -0.60 12.02
N ASN A 15 -17.06 -1.87 12.35
CA ASN A 15 -15.92 -2.66 11.86
C ASN A 15 -16.25 -3.68 10.75
N GLN A 16 -17.38 -3.53 10.07
CA GLN A 16 -17.82 -4.41 8.97
C GLN A 16 -17.45 -3.83 7.58
N PRO A 17 -17.87 -2.60 7.20
CA PRO A 17 -17.51 -2.02 5.90
C PRO A 17 -16.02 -1.67 5.79
N ILE A 18 -15.38 -1.28 6.91
CA ILE A 18 -13.94 -0.98 6.94
C ILE A 18 -13.11 -2.25 6.71
N ARG A 19 -13.56 -3.41 7.20
CA ARG A 19 -12.85 -4.69 6.99
C ARG A 19 -12.98 -5.20 5.56
N THR A 20 -14.13 -5.01 4.90
CA THR A 20 -14.31 -5.40 3.48
C THR A 20 -13.53 -4.50 2.53
N MET A 21 -13.45 -3.19 2.81
CA MET A 21 -12.59 -2.26 2.06
C MET A 21 -11.10 -2.65 2.20
N ARG A 22 -10.64 -2.92 3.43
CA ARG A 22 -9.26 -3.37 3.68
C ARG A 22 -8.93 -4.74 3.08
N GLY A 23 -9.92 -5.65 3.00
CA GLY A 23 -9.76 -6.93 2.30
C GLY A 23 -9.49 -6.73 0.81
N THR A 24 -10.27 -5.85 0.17
CA THR A 24 -10.11 -5.49 -1.25
C THR A 24 -8.78 -4.78 -1.51
N GLU A 25 -8.37 -3.87 -0.62
CA GLU A 25 -7.06 -3.20 -0.66
C GLU A 25 -5.92 -4.21 -0.56
N TYR A 26 -5.96 -5.11 0.43
CA TYR A 26 -4.96 -6.16 0.62
C TYR A 26 -4.83 -7.04 -0.62
N GLU A 27 -5.96 -7.53 -1.17
CA GLU A 27 -5.96 -8.38 -2.36
C GLU A 27 -5.36 -7.66 -3.59
N THR A 28 -5.66 -6.37 -3.73
CA THR A 28 -5.11 -5.55 -4.82
C THR A 28 -3.61 -5.35 -4.67
N VAL A 29 -3.14 -5.00 -3.47
CA VAL A 29 -1.71 -4.86 -3.17
C VAL A 29 -1.00 -6.20 -3.39
N ALA A 30 -1.57 -7.31 -2.92
CA ALA A 30 -0.99 -8.64 -3.06
C ALA A 30 -0.84 -9.06 -4.53
N ARG A 31 -1.89 -8.87 -5.34
CA ARG A 31 -1.88 -9.17 -6.77
C ARG A 31 -0.83 -8.36 -7.52
N ILE A 32 -0.78 -7.05 -7.30
CA ILE A 32 0.20 -6.16 -7.96
C ILE A 32 1.63 -6.51 -7.53
N THR A 33 1.84 -6.77 -6.24
CA THR A 33 3.16 -7.15 -5.70
C THR A 33 3.64 -8.48 -6.28
N HIS A 34 2.74 -9.47 -6.40
CA HIS A 34 3.06 -10.74 -7.03
C HIS A 34 3.48 -10.54 -8.49
N ARG A 35 2.72 -9.76 -9.27
CA ARG A 35 3.06 -9.45 -10.67
C ARG A 35 4.39 -8.72 -10.81
N LEU A 36 4.65 -7.73 -9.96
CA LEU A 36 5.92 -7.02 -9.95
C LEU A 36 7.10 -7.95 -9.66
N LYS A 37 6.95 -8.83 -8.66
CA LYS A 37 7.97 -9.83 -8.32
C LYS A 37 8.21 -10.81 -9.47
N SER A 38 7.14 -11.35 -10.06
CA SER A 38 7.23 -12.31 -11.17
C SER A 38 7.88 -11.68 -12.40
N ALA A 39 7.49 -10.45 -12.76
CA ALA A 39 8.07 -9.73 -13.90
C ALA A 39 9.55 -9.39 -13.68
N ALA A 40 9.94 -9.01 -12.45
CA ALA A 40 11.32 -8.69 -12.11
C ALA A 40 12.24 -9.92 -12.07
N ALA A 41 11.71 -11.11 -11.82
CA ALA A 41 12.46 -12.36 -11.73
C ALA A 41 12.52 -13.17 -13.04
N LYS A 42 11.89 -12.68 -14.11
CA LYS A 42 11.74 -13.42 -15.38
C LYS A 42 13.03 -13.40 -16.20
N GLU A 43 13.40 -14.57 -16.71
CA GLU A 43 14.51 -14.76 -17.66
C GLU A 43 14.03 -15.53 -18.92
N PRO A 44 14.27 -15.03 -20.15
CA PRO A 44 14.87 -13.73 -20.46
C PRO A 44 13.97 -12.57 -20.03
N PHE A 45 14.58 -11.41 -19.82
CA PHE A 45 13.91 -10.23 -19.29
C PHE A 45 12.82 -9.71 -20.24
N ASP A 46 11.61 -9.54 -19.71
CA ASP A 46 10.45 -9.02 -20.44
C ASP A 46 10.16 -7.59 -19.99
N ILE A 47 10.74 -6.62 -20.71
CA ILE A 47 10.60 -5.20 -20.35
C ILE A 47 9.14 -4.72 -20.42
N VAL A 48 8.31 -5.30 -21.29
CA VAL A 48 6.89 -4.91 -21.43
C VAL A 48 6.12 -5.37 -20.20
N GLU A 49 6.34 -6.60 -19.76
CA GLU A 49 5.72 -7.13 -18.55
C GLU A 49 6.14 -6.36 -17.29
N LEU A 50 7.44 -6.06 -17.16
CA LEU A 50 7.94 -5.26 -16.04
C LEU A 50 7.38 -3.84 -16.06
N ALA A 51 7.37 -3.18 -17.21
CA ALA A 51 6.83 -1.83 -17.33
C ALA A 51 5.34 -1.77 -16.98
N THR A 52 4.59 -2.80 -17.38
CA THR A 52 3.18 -2.95 -17.01
C THR A 52 3.00 -3.11 -15.50
N ALA A 53 3.77 -3.99 -14.86
CA ALA A 53 3.70 -4.20 -13.42
C ALA A 53 4.12 -2.95 -12.62
N ILE A 54 5.12 -2.21 -13.09
CA ILE A 54 5.54 -0.93 -12.50
C ILE A 54 4.44 0.13 -12.64
N HIS A 55 3.79 0.21 -13.81
CA HIS A 55 2.70 1.16 -14.02
C HIS A 55 1.53 0.89 -13.06
N GLU A 56 1.14 -0.37 -12.90
CA GLU A 56 0.09 -0.75 -11.94
C GLU A 56 0.47 -0.41 -10.50
N ASN A 57 1.73 -0.67 -10.12
CA ASN A 57 2.25 -0.30 -8.80
C ASN A 57 2.18 1.22 -8.58
N ARG A 58 2.54 2.03 -9.57
CA ARG A 58 2.41 3.49 -9.48
C ARG A 58 0.97 3.95 -9.33
N ASN A 59 0.04 3.35 -10.07
CA ASN A 59 -1.38 3.69 -9.98
C ASN A 59 -1.95 3.37 -8.59
N LEU A 60 -1.55 2.24 -8.00
CA LEU A 60 -1.89 1.88 -6.62
C LEU A 60 -1.41 2.95 -5.64
N TRP A 61 -0.15 3.38 -5.75
CA TRP A 61 0.41 4.40 -4.86
C TRP A 61 -0.18 5.80 -5.07
N ALA A 62 -0.57 6.13 -6.31
CA ALA A 62 -1.31 7.35 -6.60
C ALA A 62 -2.68 7.34 -5.92
N LEU A 63 -3.40 6.20 -5.95
CA LEU A 63 -4.68 6.05 -5.26
C LEU A 63 -4.53 6.24 -3.75
N PHE A 64 -3.55 5.57 -3.13
CA PHE A 64 -3.28 5.75 -1.70
C PHE A 64 -2.97 7.20 -1.36
N ALA A 65 -2.12 7.87 -2.14
CA ALA A 65 -1.80 9.29 -1.94
C ALA A 65 -3.05 10.18 -2.05
N THR A 66 -3.94 9.93 -3.01
CA THR A 66 -5.20 10.66 -3.15
C THR A 66 -6.13 10.41 -1.95
N GLU A 67 -6.29 9.17 -1.51
CA GLU A 67 -7.14 8.81 -0.37
C GLU A 67 -6.64 9.45 0.93
N VAL A 68 -5.33 9.45 1.18
CA VAL A 68 -4.76 10.11 2.36
C VAL A 68 -4.63 11.62 2.21
N ALA A 69 -4.86 12.19 1.01
CA ALA A 69 -4.93 13.64 0.83
C ALA A 69 -6.23 14.21 1.42
N ASP A 70 -7.30 13.42 1.44
CA ASP A 70 -8.61 13.85 1.89
C ASP A 70 -8.57 14.36 3.34
N ASN A 71 -9.25 15.48 3.60
CA ASN A 71 -9.35 16.08 4.93
C ASN A 71 -10.22 15.22 5.85
N ASP A 72 -11.16 14.46 5.29
CA ASP A 72 -12.04 13.56 6.03
C ASP A 72 -11.42 12.18 6.25
N ASN A 73 -10.16 11.97 5.83
CA ASN A 73 -9.45 10.72 6.06
C ASN A 73 -9.24 10.49 7.56
N PRO A 74 -9.67 9.34 8.12
CA PRO A 74 -9.66 9.09 9.57
C PRO A 74 -8.28 8.73 10.12
N LEU A 75 -7.25 8.61 9.28
CA LEU A 75 -5.90 8.27 9.72
C LEU A 75 -5.19 9.46 10.38
N PRO A 76 -4.32 9.21 11.38
CA PRO A 76 -3.47 10.25 11.97
C PRO A 76 -2.61 10.97 10.92
N LYS A 77 -2.37 12.26 11.12
CA LYS A 77 -1.62 13.11 10.18
C LYS A 77 -0.24 12.56 9.86
N GLU A 78 0.43 11.98 10.86
CA GLU A 78 1.76 11.38 10.75
C GLU A 78 1.73 10.15 9.84
N LEU A 79 0.70 9.31 9.96
CA LEU A 79 0.54 8.13 9.10
C LEU A 79 0.22 8.53 7.66
N ARG A 80 -0.64 9.53 7.47
CA ARG A 80 -0.92 10.12 6.16
C ARG A 80 0.35 10.66 5.50
N ALA A 81 1.17 11.40 6.25
CA ALA A 81 2.45 11.92 5.77
C ALA A 81 3.43 10.79 5.37
N GLY A 82 3.50 9.71 6.16
CA GLY A 82 4.30 8.54 5.83
C GLY A 82 3.85 7.87 4.53
N ILE A 83 2.55 7.71 4.31
CA ILE A 83 1.99 7.15 3.07
C ILE A 83 2.34 8.05 1.87
N PHE A 84 2.25 9.37 2.02
CA PHE A 84 2.69 10.31 0.98
C PHE A 84 4.17 10.16 0.62
N SER A 85 5.06 10.09 1.62
CA SER A 85 6.49 9.90 1.39
C SER A 85 6.80 8.58 0.68
N LEU A 86 6.08 7.51 1.01
CA LEU A 86 6.21 6.22 0.33
C LEU A 86 5.70 6.27 -1.11
N ALA A 87 4.63 7.02 -1.39
CA ALA A 87 4.14 7.23 -2.75
C ALA A 87 5.17 7.97 -3.63
N GLU A 88 5.77 9.03 -3.08
CA GLU A 88 6.84 9.78 -3.76
C GLU A 88 8.07 8.91 -4.03
N PHE A 89 8.54 8.18 -3.01
CA PHE A 89 9.64 7.22 -3.15
C PHE A 89 9.33 6.19 -4.25
N THR A 90 8.13 5.60 -4.21
CA THR A 90 7.72 4.57 -5.17
C THR A 90 7.72 5.11 -6.59
N ASN A 91 7.21 6.32 -6.81
CA ASN A 91 7.19 6.94 -8.13
C ASN A 91 8.61 7.19 -8.66
N SER A 92 9.48 7.77 -7.81
CA SER A 92 10.88 8.05 -8.14
C SER A 92 11.67 6.77 -8.44
N HIS A 93 11.61 5.79 -7.54
CA HIS A 93 12.34 4.52 -7.65
C HIS A 93 11.86 3.68 -8.83
N SER A 94 10.56 3.65 -9.09
CA SER A 94 10.00 3.02 -10.29
C SER A 94 10.61 3.56 -11.59
N SER A 95 10.97 4.85 -11.64
CA SER A 95 11.60 5.42 -12.84
C SER A 95 13.02 4.89 -13.02
N LYS A 96 13.74 4.68 -11.92
CA LYS A 96 15.09 4.09 -11.92
C LYS A 96 15.03 2.63 -12.38
N VAL A 97 14.05 1.86 -11.91
CA VAL A 97 13.85 0.46 -12.34
C VAL A 97 13.59 0.38 -13.85
N LEU A 98 12.72 1.24 -14.39
CA LEU A 98 12.46 1.28 -15.84
C LEU A 98 13.68 1.67 -16.69
N ARG A 99 14.64 2.39 -16.11
CA ARG A 99 15.93 2.73 -16.76
C ARG A 99 17.03 1.71 -16.48
N SER A 100 16.73 0.60 -15.81
CA SER A 100 17.70 -0.39 -15.35
C SER A 100 18.78 0.18 -14.42
N GLU A 101 18.47 1.26 -13.70
CA GLU A 101 19.35 1.93 -12.73
C GLU A 101 19.17 1.39 -11.30
N ALA A 102 18.13 0.57 -11.06
CA ALA A 102 17.81 -0.01 -9.76
C ALA A 102 17.00 -1.30 -9.89
N SER A 103 17.00 -2.15 -8.85
CA SER A 103 16.13 -3.32 -8.77
C SER A 103 14.73 -2.98 -8.23
N ALA A 104 13.76 -3.86 -8.49
CA ALA A 104 12.40 -3.74 -7.99
C ALA A 104 12.23 -4.14 -6.51
N ASP A 105 13.30 -4.62 -5.84
CA ASP A 105 13.23 -5.21 -4.50
C ASP A 105 12.67 -4.23 -3.46
N ALA A 106 13.11 -2.97 -3.50
CA ALA A 106 12.62 -1.93 -2.58
C ALA A 106 11.10 -1.69 -2.74
N LEU A 107 10.58 -1.75 -3.97
CA LEU A 107 9.14 -1.60 -4.22
C LEU A 107 8.36 -2.80 -3.66
N ILE A 108 8.90 -4.00 -3.83
CA ILE A 108 8.31 -5.25 -3.31
C ILE A 108 8.31 -5.25 -1.79
N GLU A 109 9.39 -4.79 -1.15
CA GLU A 109 9.51 -4.69 0.30
C GLU A 109 8.48 -3.72 0.88
N ILE A 110 8.36 -2.52 0.31
CA ILE A 110 7.38 -1.52 0.74
C ILE A 110 5.96 -2.07 0.65
N ASN A 111 5.58 -2.68 -0.48
CA ASN A 111 4.25 -3.27 -0.61
C ASN A 111 4.01 -4.40 0.40
N THR A 112 5.05 -5.19 0.71
CA THR A 112 4.98 -6.23 1.72
C THR A 112 4.78 -5.66 3.12
N ALA A 113 5.43 -4.55 3.45
CA ALA A 113 5.22 -3.84 4.71
C ALA A 113 3.79 -3.28 4.83
N ILE A 114 3.25 -2.71 3.75
CA ILE A 114 1.86 -2.25 3.69
C ILE A 114 0.88 -3.40 3.92
N MET A 115 1.06 -4.54 3.25
CA MET A 115 0.22 -5.73 3.46
C MET A 115 0.22 -6.21 4.91
N ARG A 116 1.37 -6.15 5.60
CA ARG A 116 1.45 -6.45 7.04
C ARG A 116 0.62 -5.47 7.86
N GLY A 117 0.78 -4.16 7.62
CA GLY A 117 0.00 -3.12 8.30
C GLY A 117 -1.51 -3.24 8.08
N LEU A 118 -1.93 -3.60 6.86
CA LEU A 118 -3.35 -3.84 6.52
C LEU A 118 -3.92 -5.05 7.27
N ARG A 119 -3.14 -6.14 7.35
CA ARG A 119 -3.53 -7.37 8.07
C ARG A 119 -3.66 -7.15 9.58
N ASP A 120 -2.77 -6.35 10.16
CA ASP A 120 -2.72 -6.09 11.60
C ASP A 120 -3.71 -4.99 12.03
N GLY A 121 -4.54 -4.50 11.10
CA GLY A 121 -5.67 -3.62 11.38
C GLY A 121 -5.33 -2.13 11.53
N GLY A 122 -4.14 -1.70 11.09
CA GLY A 122 -3.67 -0.33 11.25
C GLY A 122 -3.30 0.03 12.69
N ALA A 123 -3.11 -0.96 13.56
CA ALA A 123 -2.47 -0.76 14.86
C ALA A 123 -0.98 -0.53 14.63
N ALA A 124 -0.60 0.72 14.37
CA ALA A 124 0.77 1.14 14.65
C ALA A 124 0.99 0.99 16.15
N ALA A 125 2.05 0.28 16.53
CA ALA A 125 2.49 0.11 17.91
C ALA A 125 2.84 1.44 18.58
#